data_AF-A0A1V5ZFT5-F1
#
_entry.id   AF-A0A1V5ZFT5-F1
#
_cell.length_a   1.000
_cell.length_b   1.000
_cell.length_c   1.000
_cell.angle_alpha   90.00
_cell.angle_beta   90.00
_cell.angle_gamma   90.00
#
_symmetry.space_group_name_H-M   'P 1'
#
loop_
_entity.id
_entity.type
_entity.pdbx_description
1 polymer ?
#
loop_
_entity_poly.entity_id
_entity_poly.type
_entity_poly.pdbx_seq_one_letter_code
_entity_poly.pdbx_strand_id
1 'polypeptide(L)'
;MPGYETLKTASLLKGLTDSQLKKLWDAGESKTIKAGDTIIREGEVGDTMYVLFEGTVEVSQVLVLRLGNASIAEKDKTLIRLEGTARPCFGEMSLLEDAERSATITALTDCQVFVIDRRSFDRLVAEDPVMGTILLRSIAVVLSGRLRKANKDVLKLTTALSLALTD
;
A
#
# COMPACT_ATOMS: atom_id res chain seq x y z
N MET A 1 9.56 11.10 18.88
CA MET A 1 8.49 10.73 17.93
C MET A 1 8.87 11.28 16.56
N PRO A 2 8.64 10.53 15.47
CA PRO A 2 8.83 11.06 14.12
C PRO A 2 7.97 12.31 13.92
N GLY A 3 8.49 13.31 13.21
CA GLY A 3 7.76 14.50 12.80
C GLY A 3 7.59 14.55 11.28
N TYR A 4 6.96 15.63 10.77
CA TYR A 4 6.71 15.81 9.34
C TYR A 4 7.97 15.70 8.46
N GLU A 5 9.16 15.97 9.02
CA GLU A 5 10.45 15.81 8.34
C GLU A 5 10.66 14.39 7.78
N THR A 6 10.08 13.37 8.42
CA THR A 6 10.13 11.99 7.93
C THR A 6 9.41 11.80 6.60
N LEU A 7 8.35 12.58 6.34
CA LEU A 7 7.62 12.55 5.08
C LEU A 7 8.47 13.02 3.89
N LYS A 8 9.48 13.88 4.11
CA LYS A 8 10.41 14.33 3.04
C LYS A 8 11.16 13.18 2.38
N THR A 9 11.37 12.09 3.13
CA THR A 9 12.10 10.92 2.64
C THR A 9 11.22 9.98 1.83
N ALA A 10 9.89 10.11 1.91
CA ALA A 10 8.97 9.29 1.15
C ALA A 10 8.98 9.70 -0.32
N SER A 11 9.33 8.77 -1.21
CA SER A 11 9.37 9.00 -2.65
C SER A 11 8.01 9.48 -3.21
N LEU A 12 6.92 9.01 -2.62
CA LEU A 12 5.55 9.43 -2.91
C LEU A 12 5.31 10.93 -2.65
N LEU A 13 6.01 11.52 -1.69
CA LEU A 13 5.76 12.90 -1.25
C LEU A 13 6.80 13.89 -1.80
N LYS A 14 7.66 13.43 -2.71
CA LYS A 14 8.59 14.30 -3.43
C LYS A 14 7.82 15.34 -4.25
N GLY A 15 8.18 16.60 -4.04
CA GLY A 15 7.57 17.75 -4.72
C GLY A 15 6.65 18.60 -3.83
N LEU A 16 6.27 18.10 -2.66
CA LEU A 16 5.59 18.92 -1.66
C LEU A 16 6.56 19.89 -0.98
N THR A 17 6.11 21.12 -0.76
CA THR A 17 6.82 22.11 0.04
C THR A 17 6.75 21.78 1.54
N ASP A 18 7.63 22.36 2.36
CA ASP A 18 7.59 22.19 3.81
C ASP A 18 6.25 22.59 4.43
N SER A 19 5.60 23.63 3.90
CA SER A 19 4.25 24.02 4.35
C SER A 19 3.21 22.96 4.02
N GLN A 20 3.25 22.38 2.81
CA GLN A 20 2.34 21.31 2.40
C GLN A 20 2.59 20.01 3.16
N LEU A 21 3.85 19.67 3.46
CA LEU A 21 4.18 18.51 4.28
C LEU A 21 3.68 18.66 5.72
N LYS A 22 3.76 19.86 6.30
CA LYS A 22 3.16 20.15 7.61
C LYS A 22 1.64 20.00 7.57
N LYS A 23 0.97 20.59 6.58
CA LYS A 23 -0.48 20.40 6.39
C LYS A 23 -0.86 18.93 6.27
N LEU A 24 -0.10 18.15 5.50
CA LEU A 24 -0.33 16.71 5.35
C LEU A 24 -0.17 15.99 6.70
N TRP A 25 0.92 16.28 7.41
CA TRP A 25 1.22 15.70 8.71
C TRP A 25 0.12 16.01 9.74
N ASP A 26 -0.34 17.26 9.80
CA ASP A 26 -1.37 17.72 10.73
C ASP A 26 -2.76 17.16 10.40
N ALA A 27 -2.99 16.75 9.15
CA ALA A 27 -4.23 16.12 8.70
C ALA A 27 -4.26 14.60 8.91
N GLY A 28 -3.13 14.00 9.28
CA GLY A 28 -3.03 12.56 9.55
C GLY A 28 -2.49 12.28 10.94
N GLU A 29 -2.11 11.02 11.16
CA GLU A 29 -1.66 10.54 12.46
C GLU A 29 -0.42 9.65 12.30
N SER A 30 0.51 9.76 13.24
CA SER A 30 1.59 8.78 13.37
C SER A 30 1.17 7.67 14.33
N LYS A 31 1.32 6.41 13.91
CA LYS A 31 0.96 5.24 14.71
C LYS A 31 2.14 4.28 14.83
N THR A 32 2.26 3.69 16.02
CA THR A 32 3.12 2.53 16.24
C THR A 32 2.26 1.27 16.15
N ILE A 33 2.69 0.33 15.32
CA ILE A 33 2.05 -0.97 15.13
C ILE A 33 3.00 -2.06 15.66
N LYS A 34 2.49 -3.05 16.39
CA LYS A 34 3.34 -4.11 16.96
C LYS A 34 3.55 -5.24 15.99
N ALA A 35 4.70 -5.90 16.11
CA ALA A 35 4.95 -7.13 15.36
C ALA A 35 3.82 -8.14 15.57
N GLY A 36 3.31 -8.70 14.48
CA GLY A 36 2.16 -9.62 14.46
C GLY A 36 0.81 -8.95 14.21
N ASP A 37 0.68 -7.63 14.39
CA ASP A 37 -0.58 -6.94 14.18
C ASP A 37 -0.94 -6.84 12.69
N THR A 38 -2.23 -7.03 12.40
CA THR A 38 -2.79 -6.80 11.07
C THR A 38 -3.13 -5.32 10.90
N ILE A 39 -2.55 -4.67 9.90
CA ILE A 39 -2.77 -3.25 9.58
C ILE A 39 -3.96 -3.08 8.64
N ILE A 40 -4.05 -3.96 7.64
CA ILE A 40 -5.13 -4.01 6.65
C ILE A 40 -5.52 -5.48 6.50
N ARG A 41 -6.81 -5.77 6.40
CA ARG A 41 -7.30 -7.12 6.06
C ARG A 41 -7.98 -7.09 4.69
N GLU A 42 -7.67 -8.07 3.86
CA GLU A 42 -8.31 -8.26 2.56
C GLU A 42 -9.85 -8.37 2.69
N GLY A 43 -10.57 -7.80 1.73
CA GLY A 43 -12.04 -7.84 1.67
C GLY A 43 -12.75 -6.86 2.61
N GLU A 44 -12.04 -6.26 3.58
CA GLU A 44 -12.65 -5.21 4.42
C GLU A 44 -12.84 -3.92 3.63
N VAL A 45 -13.89 -3.16 3.93
CA VAL A 45 -13.98 -1.77 3.46
C VAL A 45 -12.95 -0.95 4.22
N GLY A 46 -12.18 -0.12 3.52
CA GLY A 46 -11.26 0.79 4.16
C GLY A 46 -11.12 2.10 3.41
N ASP A 47 -10.79 3.15 4.15
CA ASP A 47 -10.76 4.53 3.66
C ASP A 47 -9.46 5.24 4.04
N THR A 48 -8.43 4.49 4.43
CA THR A 48 -7.13 5.04 4.86
C THR A 48 -5.99 4.55 3.99
N MET A 49 -4.95 5.38 3.87
CA MET A 49 -3.65 4.98 3.36
C MET A 49 -2.56 5.16 4.41
N TYR A 50 -1.46 4.45 4.20
CA TYR A 50 -0.33 4.39 5.12
C TYR A 50 0.97 4.69 4.39
N VAL A 51 1.92 5.31 5.11
CA VAL A 51 3.33 5.40 4.71
C VAL A 51 4.16 4.77 5.81
N LEU A 52 4.98 3.76 5.47
CA LEU A 52 5.84 3.06 6.42
C LEU A 52 7.17 3.78 6.59
N PHE A 53 7.52 4.14 7.81
CA PHE A 53 8.80 4.75 8.16
C PHE A 53 9.78 3.77 8.76
N GLU A 54 9.32 2.86 9.62
CA GLU A 54 10.20 1.91 10.30
C GLU A 54 9.55 0.53 10.34
N GLY A 55 10.40 -0.49 10.40
CA GLY A 55 9.98 -1.88 10.41
C GLY A 55 9.69 -2.47 9.03
N THR A 56 9.14 -3.67 9.04
CA THR A 56 8.83 -4.46 7.84
C THR A 56 7.40 -4.97 7.92
N VAL A 57 6.67 -4.87 6.80
CA VAL A 57 5.34 -5.43 6.66
C VAL A 57 5.32 -6.47 5.55
N GLU A 58 4.45 -7.46 5.70
CA GLU A 58 4.15 -8.46 4.68
C GLU A 58 2.81 -8.15 4.03
N VAL A 59 2.74 -8.24 2.70
CA VAL A 59 1.51 -8.17 1.93
C VAL A 59 1.17 -9.57 1.45
N SER A 60 -0.02 -10.06 1.80
CA SER A 60 -0.54 -11.39 1.44
C SER A 60 -1.93 -11.31 0.83
N GLN A 61 -2.27 -12.27 -0.01
CA GLN A 61 -3.62 -12.48 -0.53
C GLN A 61 -4.05 -13.93 -0.32
N VAL A 62 -5.34 -14.13 -0.04
CA VAL A 62 -5.95 -15.45 0.03
C VAL A 62 -6.07 -16.01 -1.39
N LEU A 63 -5.35 -17.10 -1.69
CA LEU A 63 -5.57 -17.84 -2.93
C LEU A 63 -6.56 -18.97 -2.69
N VAL A 64 -7.71 -18.88 -3.35
CA VAL A 64 -8.65 -19.99 -3.46
C VAL A 64 -8.22 -20.89 -4.63
N LEU A 65 -7.41 -21.90 -4.35
CA LEU A 65 -7.06 -22.92 -5.33
C LEU A 65 -8.17 -23.98 -5.39
N ARG A 66 -8.85 -24.08 -6.55
CA ARG A 66 -9.72 -25.23 -6.84
C ARG A 66 -8.92 -26.30 -7.59
N LEU A 67 -8.60 -27.41 -6.92
CA LEU A 67 -8.08 -28.62 -7.56
C LEU A 67 -9.20 -29.68 -7.63
N GLY A 68 -9.86 -29.78 -8.79
CA GLY A 68 -10.87 -30.82 -9.05
C GLY A 68 -12.07 -30.81 -8.08
N ASN A 69 -12.54 -32.00 -7.69
CA ASN A 69 -13.77 -32.21 -6.91
C ASN A 69 -13.54 -32.18 -5.38
N ALA A 70 -12.35 -31.80 -4.91
CA ALA A 70 -12.02 -31.73 -3.49
C ALA A 70 -11.75 -30.28 -3.06
N SER A 71 -12.23 -29.92 -1.88
CA SER A 71 -12.34 -28.56 -1.36
C SER A 71 -11.01 -27.86 -1.06
N ILE A 72 -10.87 -26.67 -1.64
CA ILE A 72 -10.44 -25.39 -1.07
C ILE A 72 -9.42 -25.49 0.07
N ALA A 73 -8.13 -25.46 -0.27
CA ALA A 73 -7.12 -25.00 0.67
C ALA A 73 -7.00 -23.48 0.50
N GLU A 74 -7.60 -22.71 1.40
CA GLU A 74 -7.27 -21.30 1.56
C GLU A 74 -5.85 -21.23 2.13
N LYS A 75 -4.94 -20.71 1.32
CA LYS A 75 -3.57 -20.45 1.77
C LYS A 75 -3.23 -19.02 1.48
N ASP A 76 -2.83 -18.30 2.52
CA ASP A 76 -2.24 -16.98 2.38
C ASP A 76 -0.96 -17.12 1.56
N LYS A 77 -0.93 -16.46 0.41
CA LYS A 77 0.28 -16.34 -0.39
C LYS A 77 0.88 -14.97 -0.16
N THR A 78 2.07 -14.95 0.44
CA THR A 78 2.90 -13.76 0.51
C THR A 78 3.21 -13.27 -0.91
N LEU A 79 2.82 -12.03 -1.21
CA LEU A 79 3.09 -11.38 -2.49
C LEU A 79 4.41 -10.62 -2.46
N ILE A 80 4.62 -9.84 -1.39
CA ILE A 80 5.78 -8.98 -1.24
C ILE A 80 5.99 -8.61 0.23
N ARG A 81 7.25 -8.32 0.59
CA ARG A 81 7.60 -7.65 1.84
C ARG A 81 8.02 -6.22 1.55
N LEU A 82 7.53 -5.29 2.35
CA LEU A 82 7.80 -3.87 2.23
C LEU A 82 8.61 -3.43 3.45
N GLU A 83 9.76 -2.81 3.20
CA GLU A 83 10.66 -2.33 4.25
C GLU A 83 10.53 -0.83 4.42
N GLY A 84 10.49 -0.37 5.69
CA GLY A 84 10.38 1.04 6.01
C GLY A 84 11.50 1.88 5.41
N THR A 85 12.71 1.33 5.23
CA THR A 85 13.86 2.00 4.58
C THR A 85 13.52 2.55 3.18
N ALA A 86 12.65 1.87 2.43
CA ALA A 86 12.19 2.30 1.11
C ALA A 86 11.04 3.32 1.15
N ARG A 87 10.51 3.60 2.34
CA ARG A 87 9.35 4.46 2.60
C ARG A 87 8.12 4.12 1.74
N PRO A 88 7.70 2.84 1.71
CA PRO A 88 6.60 2.40 0.88
C PRO A 88 5.27 2.95 1.40
N CYS A 89 4.34 3.21 0.49
CA CYS A 89 2.94 3.47 0.82
C CYS A 89 2.08 2.24 0.54
N PHE A 90 0.96 2.11 1.23
CA PHE A 90 -0.04 1.07 0.96
C PHE A 90 -1.44 1.49 1.41
N GLY A 91 -2.47 0.77 0.96
CA GLY A 91 -3.87 1.11 1.22
C GLY A 91 -4.39 2.26 0.36
N GLU A 92 -3.60 2.74 -0.61
CA GLU A 92 -3.95 3.90 -1.44
C GLU A 92 -5.11 3.64 -2.40
N MET A 93 -5.35 2.38 -2.78
CA MET A 93 -6.45 2.02 -3.68
C MET A 93 -7.80 2.35 -3.04
N SER A 94 -8.07 1.83 -1.83
CA SER A 94 -9.31 2.11 -1.10
C SER A 94 -9.36 3.54 -0.53
N LEU A 95 -8.25 4.28 -0.50
CA LEU A 95 -8.32 5.71 -0.25
C LEU A 95 -8.97 6.43 -1.45
N LEU A 96 -8.53 6.10 -2.67
CA LEU A 96 -8.92 6.79 -3.91
C LEU A 96 -10.26 6.32 -4.49
N GLU A 97 -10.66 5.07 -4.24
CA GLU A 97 -11.93 4.52 -4.71
C GLU A 97 -12.68 3.87 -3.57
N ASP A 98 -14.00 3.77 -3.72
CA ASP A 98 -14.86 3.08 -2.76
C ASP A 98 -14.86 1.57 -3.02
N ALA A 99 -13.72 0.93 -2.70
CA ALA A 99 -13.53 -0.50 -2.86
C ALA A 99 -12.92 -1.16 -1.62
N GLU A 100 -13.17 -2.47 -1.54
CA GLU A 100 -12.59 -3.34 -0.54
C GLU A 100 -11.05 -3.38 -0.63
N ARG A 101 -10.42 -3.70 0.49
CA ARG A 101 -8.97 -3.89 0.58
C ARG A 101 -8.56 -5.08 -0.29
N SER A 102 -7.63 -4.84 -1.20
CA SER A 102 -7.19 -5.86 -2.16
C SER A 102 -6.27 -6.93 -1.56
N ALA A 103 -5.69 -6.70 -0.38
CA ALA A 103 -4.74 -7.61 0.24
C ALA A 103 -4.68 -7.40 1.76
N THR A 104 -4.23 -8.42 2.48
CA THR A 104 -3.89 -8.33 3.90
C THR A 104 -2.48 -7.77 4.06
N ILE A 105 -2.28 -6.91 5.05
CA ILE A 105 -0.99 -6.36 5.43
C ILE A 105 -0.75 -6.58 6.91
N THR A 106 0.33 -7.30 7.24
CA THR A 106 0.70 -7.65 8.62
C THR A 106 2.08 -7.13 8.94
N ALA A 107 2.25 -6.57 10.14
CA ALA A 107 3.54 -6.12 10.64
C ALA A 107 4.41 -7.34 11.00
N LEU A 108 5.59 -7.46 10.38
CA LEU A 108 6.57 -8.51 10.72
C LEU A 108 7.50 -8.08 11.86
N THR A 109 7.66 -6.78 12.04
CA THR A 109 8.39 -6.16 13.15
C THR A 109 7.54 -5.05 13.75
N ASP A 110 7.97 -4.46 14.86
CA ASP A 110 7.40 -3.17 15.28
C ASP A 110 7.57 -2.14 14.15
N CYS A 111 6.50 -1.43 13.83
CA CYS A 111 6.41 -0.52 12.72
C CYS A 111 6.03 0.89 13.18
N GLN A 112 6.61 1.90 12.52
CA GLN A 112 6.13 3.28 12.59
C GLN A 112 5.51 3.66 11.26
N VAL A 113 4.27 4.12 11.30
CA VAL A 113 3.51 4.52 10.11
C VAL A 113 2.95 5.93 10.27
N PHE A 114 2.80 6.62 9.14
CA PHE A 114 1.87 7.74 9.00
C PHE A 114 0.58 7.24 8.36
N VAL A 115 -0.56 7.69 8.83
CA VAL A 115 -1.89 7.29 8.36
C VAL A 115 -2.71 8.54 8.04
N ILE A 116 -3.43 8.52 6.92
CA ILE A 116 -4.41 9.55 6.56
C ILE A 116 -5.67 8.88 6.03
N ASP A 117 -6.83 9.39 6.44
CA ASP A 117 -8.15 8.96 5.97
C ASP A 117 -8.60 9.73 4.72
N ARG A 118 -9.57 9.17 4.00
CA ARG A 118 -10.11 9.73 2.75
C ARG A 118 -10.65 11.12 2.97
N ARG A 119 -11.40 11.33 4.05
CA ARG A 119 -12.00 12.64 4.37
C ARG A 119 -10.94 13.74 4.50
N SER A 120 -9.85 13.45 5.20
CA SER A 120 -8.76 14.39 5.42
C SER A 120 -7.94 14.60 4.16
N PHE A 121 -7.72 13.53 3.39
CA PHE A 121 -7.08 13.60 2.07
C PHE A 121 -7.88 14.48 1.10
N ASP A 122 -9.18 14.23 0.95
CA ASP A 122 -10.07 14.97 0.05
C ASP A 122 -10.16 16.45 0.43
N ARG A 123 -10.20 16.74 1.74
CA ARG A 123 -10.13 18.11 2.24
C ARG A 123 -8.84 18.81 1.82
N LEU A 124 -7.67 18.16 1.98
CA LEU A 124 -6.39 18.73 1.57
C LEU A 124 -6.35 18.99 0.06
N VAL A 125 -6.87 18.06 -0.75
CA VAL A 125 -6.96 18.21 -2.21
C VAL A 125 -7.83 19.40 -2.59
N ALA A 126 -8.95 19.59 -1.90
CA ALA A 126 -9.87 20.71 -2.15
C ALA A 126 -9.29 22.06 -1.70
N GLU A 127 -8.62 22.11 -0.54
CA GLU A 127 -8.04 23.34 0.03
C GLU A 127 -6.76 23.79 -0.70
N ASP A 128 -5.97 22.86 -1.21
CA ASP A 128 -4.75 23.12 -1.97
C ASP A 128 -4.68 22.23 -3.22
N PRO A 129 -5.31 22.66 -4.34
CA PRO A 129 -5.35 21.87 -5.57
C PRO A 129 -3.96 21.57 -6.17
N VAL A 130 -2.96 22.40 -5.90
CA VAL A 130 -1.58 22.17 -6.34
C VAL A 130 -0.98 21.01 -5.55
N MET A 131 -1.14 21.01 -4.23
CA MET A 131 -0.79 19.86 -3.37
C MET A 131 -1.53 18.60 -3.81
N GLY A 132 -2.85 18.70 -4.05
CA GLY A 132 -3.67 17.59 -4.50
C GLY A 132 -3.18 16.99 -5.82
N THR A 133 -2.80 17.83 -6.78
CA THR A 133 -2.21 17.38 -8.06
C THR A 133 -0.92 16.60 -7.86
N ILE A 134 -0.04 17.06 -6.96
CA ILE A 134 1.22 16.38 -6.64
C ILE A 134 0.92 15.00 -6.01
N LEU A 135 0.04 14.96 -5.01
CA LEU A 135 -0.33 13.71 -4.31
C LEU A 135 -0.96 12.69 -5.25
N LEU A 136 -1.96 13.08 -6.03
CA LEU A 136 -2.64 12.21 -6.98
C LEU A 136 -1.69 11.71 -8.06
N ARG A 137 -0.82 12.58 -8.60
CA ARG A 137 0.21 12.17 -9.56
C ARG A 137 1.18 11.16 -8.95
N SER A 138 1.61 11.37 -7.71
CA SER A 138 2.51 10.45 -7.03
C SER A 138 1.88 9.08 -6.80
N ILE A 139 0.61 9.02 -6.38
CA ILE A 139 -0.12 7.75 -6.23
C ILE A 139 -0.26 7.07 -7.59
N ALA A 140 -0.63 7.80 -8.63
CA ALA A 140 -0.74 7.27 -9.99
C ALA A 140 0.58 6.67 -10.51
N VAL A 141 1.73 7.28 -10.20
CA VAL A 141 3.06 6.76 -10.53
C VAL A 141 3.34 5.44 -9.79
N VAL A 142 3.01 5.36 -8.50
CA VAL A 142 3.16 4.12 -7.70
C VAL A 142 2.29 3.00 -8.27
N LEU A 143 1.00 3.25 -8.49
CA LEU A 143 0.07 2.29 -9.07
C LEU A 143 0.52 1.82 -10.46
N SER A 144 0.98 2.74 -11.30
CA SER A 144 1.52 2.41 -12.62
C SER A 144 2.76 1.50 -12.53
N GLY A 145 3.63 1.73 -11.54
CA GLY A 145 4.77 0.87 -11.26
C GLY A 145 4.37 -0.54 -10.84
N ARG A 146 3.37 -0.64 -9.95
CA ARG A 146 2.79 -1.92 -9.49
C ARG A 146 2.15 -2.68 -10.63
N LEU A 147 1.36 -2.01 -11.48
CA LEU A 147 0.72 -2.59 -12.65
C LEU A 147 1.74 -3.14 -13.65
N ARG A 148 2.81 -2.39 -13.96
CA ARG A 148 3.89 -2.88 -14.82
C ARG A 148 4.57 -4.13 -14.25
N LYS A 149 4.80 -4.16 -12.94
CA LYS A 149 5.37 -5.32 -12.26
C LYS A 149 4.43 -6.52 -12.34
N ALA A 150 3.14 -6.33 -12.01
CA ALA A 150 2.12 -7.37 -12.10
C ALA A 150 2.01 -7.95 -13.52
N ASN A 151 1.96 -7.10 -14.54
CA ASN A 151 1.94 -7.55 -15.95
C ASN A 151 3.17 -8.40 -16.31
N LYS A 152 4.37 -8.00 -15.85
CA LYS A 152 5.61 -8.76 -16.06
C LYS A 152 5.57 -10.11 -15.35
N ASP A 153 5.02 -10.17 -14.14
CA ASP A 153 4.94 -11.40 -13.37
C ASP A 153 3.90 -12.36 -13.95
N VAL A 154 2.76 -11.85 -14.45
CA VAL A 154 1.78 -12.64 -15.23
C VAL A 154 2.45 -13.26 -16.47
N LEU A 155 3.17 -12.47 -17.26
CA LEU A 155 3.86 -12.97 -18.46
C LEU A 155 4.86 -14.09 -18.15
N LYS A 156 5.64 -13.95 -17.07
CA LYS A 156 6.59 -14.99 -16.64
C LYS A 156 5.87 -16.28 -16.26
N LEU A 157 4.79 -16.17 -15.50
CA LEU A 157 4.01 -17.33 -15.04
C LEU A 157 3.33 -18.04 -16.20
N THR A 158 2.72 -17.30 -17.13
CA THR A 158 2.08 -17.89 -18.32
C THR A 158 3.12 -18.54 -19.22
N THR A 159 4.30 -17.95 -19.39
CA THR A 159 5.39 -18.56 -20.17
C THR A 159 5.90 -19.84 -19.53
N ALA A 160 6.12 -19.83 -18.22
CA ALA A 160 6.56 -21.01 -17.48
C ALA A 160 5.52 -22.14 -17.53
N LEU A 161 4.23 -21.81 -17.41
CA LEU A 161 3.15 -22.79 -17.54
C LEU A 161 3.08 -23.37 -18.95
N SER A 162 3.16 -22.54 -19.99
CA SER A 162 3.16 -23.02 -21.37
C SER A 162 4.30 -24.00 -21.62
N LEU A 163 5.51 -23.69 -21.15
CA LEU A 163 6.66 -24.60 -21.26
C LEU A 163 6.42 -25.93 -20.53
N ALA A 164 5.89 -25.88 -19.31
CA ALA A 164 5.60 -27.07 -18.51
C ALA A 164 4.46 -27.95 -19.04
N LEU A 165 3.59 -27.42 -19.92
CA LEU A 165 2.50 -28.16 -20.56
C LEU A 165 2.87 -28.69 -21.96
N THR A 166 4.00 -28.24 -22.52
CA THR A 166 4.51 -28.68 -23.82
C THR A 166 5.57 -29.77 -23.75
N ASP A 167 6.03 -30.11 -22.54
CA ASP A 167 6.88 -31.28 -22.22
C ASP A 167 6.03 -32.44 -21.68
#